data_AF-A0A2V7XLL3-F1
#
_entry.id   AF-A0A2V7XLL3-F1
#
_cell.length_a   1.000
_cell.length_b   1.000
_cell.length_c   1.000
_cell.angle_alpha   90.00
_cell.angle_beta   90.00
_cell.angle_gamma   90.00
#
_symmetry.space_group_name_H-M   'P 1'
#
loop_
_entity.id
_entity.type
_entity.pdbx_description
1 polymer ?
#
loop_
_entity_poly.entity_id
_entity_poly.type
_entity_poly.pdbx_seq_one_letter_code
_entity_poly.pdbx_strand_id
1 'polypeptide(L)'
;MGARAERAVVAAAATVLPLLMACRMAGGAPAHPVAPPRVSPAPGAESVAYGRFEQQAAQYMGLRRAATATAPALAPKADAATILSHQRAQAAAIRARRAGVRPGELFTPDVAPVIARVVREELTKMGEERKKVTRENPRAETPTVPVALKIDAEYPEEASVSTVPAGLITF
;
A
#
# COMPACT_ATOMS: atom_id res chain seq x y z
N MET A 1 27.81 53.91 -12.48
CA MET A 1 29.16 53.31 -12.27
C MET A 1 28.93 52.04 -11.46
N GLY A 2 29.34 50.83 -11.83
CA GLY A 2 30.16 50.37 -12.95
C GLY A 2 29.48 49.22 -13.69
N ALA A 3 29.89 49.10 -14.94
CA ALA A 3 29.44 48.11 -15.89
C ALA A 3 30.45 46.94 -15.96
N ARG A 4 30.01 45.89 -16.66
CA ARG A 4 30.80 44.94 -17.45
C ARG A 4 31.35 43.69 -16.74
N ALA A 5 30.70 42.61 -17.16
CA ALA A 5 31.23 41.28 -17.36
C ALA A 5 32.55 41.23 -18.17
N GLU A 6 33.11 40.02 -18.18
CA GLU A 6 34.08 39.43 -19.12
C GLU A 6 35.55 39.39 -18.72
N ARG A 7 36.03 38.14 -18.56
CA ARG A 7 37.31 37.56 -19.00
C ARG A 7 37.28 36.08 -18.54
N ALA A 8 36.82 35.11 -19.34
CA ALA A 8 37.34 34.60 -20.61
C ALA A 8 38.72 33.92 -20.47
N VAL A 9 38.78 32.66 -20.96
CA VAL A 9 39.90 32.03 -21.71
C VAL A 9 41.02 31.39 -20.85
N VAL A 10 41.59 30.19 -21.08
CA VAL A 10 41.53 29.05 -22.04
C VAL A 10 42.51 28.01 -21.42
N ALA A 11 42.09 26.75 -21.21
CA ALA A 11 42.49 25.54 -21.96
C ALA A 11 43.90 24.93 -21.70
N ALA A 12 44.00 23.67 -22.14
CA ALA A 12 45.17 22.78 -22.30
C ALA A 12 45.58 21.99 -21.03
N ALA A 13 45.18 20.71 -20.89
CA ALA A 13 45.64 19.50 -21.60
C ALA A 13 46.98 18.96 -21.08
N ALA A 14 46.98 17.75 -20.50
CA ALA A 14 47.86 16.63 -20.84
C ALA A 14 47.81 15.53 -19.78
N THR A 15 47.51 14.33 -20.25
CA THR A 15 47.45 13.02 -19.61
C THR A 15 48.83 12.47 -19.21
N VAL A 16 48.97 11.81 -18.04
CA VAL A 16 49.77 10.57 -17.87
C VAL A 16 49.25 9.74 -16.67
N LEU A 17 48.68 8.57 -16.97
CA LEU A 17 48.52 7.39 -16.09
C LEU A 17 49.69 6.45 -16.50
N PRO A 18 50.42 5.73 -15.61
CA PRO A 18 49.82 4.54 -14.99
C PRO A 18 50.40 3.99 -13.66
N LEU A 19 49.64 3.05 -13.10
CA LEU A 19 50.07 1.77 -12.49
C LEU A 19 50.06 1.63 -10.95
N LEU A 20 49.48 0.48 -10.52
CA LEU A 20 49.47 -0.18 -9.21
C LEU A 20 48.51 0.35 -8.13
N MET A 21 47.37 -0.33 -7.95
CA MET A 21 47.22 -1.33 -6.87
C MET A 21 45.85 -2.01 -6.97
N ALA A 22 45.82 -3.28 -7.33
CA ALA A 22 44.63 -4.12 -7.24
C ALA A 22 44.38 -4.49 -5.77
N CYS A 23 43.46 -3.79 -5.09
CA CYS A 23 42.84 -4.30 -3.87
C CYS A 23 41.55 -5.04 -4.25
N ARG A 24 41.67 -6.35 -4.35
CA ARG A 24 40.56 -7.29 -4.44
C ARG A 24 40.10 -7.63 -3.01
N MET A 25 38.78 -7.75 -2.85
CA MET A 25 38.02 -8.36 -1.75
C MET A 25 37.64 -7.46 -0.55
N ALA A 26 36.37 -7.03 -0.54
CA ALA A 26 35.43 -7.38 0.53
C ALA A 26 34.02 -7.15 0.01
N GLY A 27 33.37 -8.24 -0.43
CA GLY A 27 31.93 -8.26 -0.64
C GLY A 27 31.23 -8.08 0.70
N GLY A 28 30.94 -6.84 1.08
CA GLY A 28 29.97 -6.55 2.12
C GLY A 28 28.58 -6.82 1.54
N ALA A 29 27.99 -7.95 1.88
CA ALA A 29 26.56 -8.15 1.69
C ALA A 29 25.83 -6.97 2.35
N PRO A 30 24.82 -6.35 1.71
CA PRO A 30 24.03 -5.33 2.38
C PRO A 30 23.40 -5.98 3.62
N ALA A 31 23.83 -5.50 4.78
CA ALA A 31 23.22 -5.81 6.06
C ALA A 31 21.71 -5.64 5.88
N HIS A 32 20.98 -6.76 5.95
CA HIS A 32 19.54 -6.69 5.98
C HIS A 32 19.17 -5.84 7.20
N PRO A 33 18.31 -4.82 7.07
CA PRO A 33 17.86 -4.06 8.21
C PRO A 33 17.26 -5.05 9.21
N VAL A 34 17.92 -5.18 10.37
CA VAL A 34 17.41 -5.94 11.50
C VAL A 34 16.06 -5.32 11.84
N ALA A 35 14.99 -6.10 11.63
CA ALA A 35 13.65 -5.66 11.99
C ALA A 35 13.65 -5.23 13.47
N PRO A 36 13.08 -4.07 13.81
CA PRO A 36 13.07 -3.60 15.19
C PRO A 36 12.45 -4.67 16.10
N PRO A 37 12.94 -4.79 17.35
CA PRO A 37 12.42 -5.76 18.30
C PRO A 37 10.91 -5.61 18.45
N ARG A 38 10.18 -6.73 18.37
CA ARG A 38 8.74 -6.76 18.59
C ARG A 38 8.50 -6.54 20.09
N VAL A 39 8.30 -5.29 20.48
CA VAL A 39 7.89 -4.95 21.84
C VAL A 39 6.47 -5.46 22.04
N SER A 40 6.29 -6.38 22.99
CA SER A 40 4.95 -6.82 23.39
C SER A 40 4.14 -5.61 23.87
N PRO A 41 2.91 -5.40 23.39
CA PRO A 41 2.11 -4.25 23.78
C PRO A 41 1.90 -4.22 25.29
N ALA A 42 1.94 -3.03 25.87
CA ALA A 42 1.63 -2.84 27.30
C ALA A 42 0.19 -3.30 27.60
N PRO A 43 -0.12 -3.74 28.83
CA PRO A 43 -1.49 -4.08 29.23
C PRO A 43 -2.46 -2.94 28.91
N GLY A 44 -3.53 -3.23 28.16
CA GLY A 44 -4.52 -2.23 27.72
C GLY A 44 -4.16 -1.46 26.43
N ALA A 45 -2.94 -1.60 25.89
CA ALA A 45 -2.59 -0.96 24.62
C ALA A 45 -3.40 -1.50 23.43
N GLU A 46 -3.89 -2.74 23.53
CA GLU A 46 -4.71 -3.35 22.48
C GLU A 46 -6.11 -2.75 22.39
N SER A 47 -6.79 -2.56 23.53
CA SER A 47 -8.12 -1.92 23.53
C SER A 47 -8.06 -0.49 23.02
N VAL A 48 -6.98 0.24 23.34
CA VAL A 48 -6.71 1.57 22.79
C VAL A 48 -6.49 1.52 21.27
N ALA A 49 -5.73 0.55 20.78
CA ALA A 49 -5.51 0.37 19.34
C ALA A 49 -6.80 0.00 18.60
N TYR A 50 -7.64 -0.88 19.15
CA TYR A 50 -8.96 -1.19 18.57
C TYR A 50 -9.87 0.04 18.54
N GLY A 51 -9.97 0.79 19.64
CA GLY A 51 -10.79 2.02 19.66
C GLY A 51 -10.32 3.05 18.63
N ARG A 52 -9.00 3.20 18.43
CA ARG A 52 -8.45 4.06 17.37
C ARG A 52 -8.83 3.55 15.97
N PHE A 53 -8.69 2.26 15.73
CA PHE A 53 -9.07 1.64 14.46
C PHE A 53 -10.57 1.84 14.17
N GLU A 54 -11.44 1.60 15.14
CA GLU A 54 -12.88 1.82 15.01
C GLU A 54 -13.21 3.26 14.67
N GLN A 55 -12.57 4.22 15.35
CA GLN A 55 -12.75 5.64 15.08
C GLN A 55 -12.33 5.99 13.64
N GLN A 56 -11.17 5.51 13.21
CA GLN A 56 -10.65 5.74 11.85
C GLN A 56 -11.53 5.08 10.79
N ALA A 57 -12.01 3.86 11.04
CA ALA A 57 -12.95 3.16 10.17
C ALA A 57 -14.28 3.92 10.08
N ALA A 58 -14.81 4.42 11.19
CA ALA A 58 -16.02 5.22 11.23
C ALA A 58 -15.86 6.53 10.43
N GLN A 59 -14.73 7.22 10.57
CA GLN A 59 -14.40 8.41 9.78
C GLN A 59 -14.37 8.10 8.27
N TYR A 60 -13.71 7.00 7.88
CA TYR A 60 -13.70 6.55 6.49
C TYR A 60 -15.12 6.23 5.97
N MET A 61 -15.93 5.53 6.76
CA MET A 61 -17.31 5.21 6.39
C MET A 61 -18.17 6.47 6.25
N GLY A 62 -17.95 7.48 7.10
CA GLY A 62 -18.56 8.80 6.97
C GLY A 62 -18.16 9.50 5.67
N LEU A 63 -16.86 9.50 5.35
CA LEU A 63 -16.36 10.04 4.09
C LEU A 63 -16.99 9.34 2.89
N ARG A 64 -17.02 8.00 2.89
CA ARG A 64 -17.61 7.20 1.82
C ARG A 64 -19.08 7.52 1.62
N ARG A 65 -19.87 7.54 2.70
CA ARG A 65 -21.30 7.90 2.65
C ARG A 65 -21.49 9.30 2.07
N ALA A 66 -20.70 10.27 2.53
CA ALA A 66 -20.79 11.64 2.03
C ALA A 66 -20.34 11.77 0.56
N ALA A 67 -19.37 10.97 0.11
CA ALA A 67 -18.94 10.92 -1.28
C ALA A 67 -20.02 10.34 -2.21
N THR A 68 -20.79 9.36 -1.73
CA THR A 68 -21.79 8.67 -2.54
C THR A 68 -23.20 9.22 -2.36
N ALA A 69 -23.47 10.09 -1.38
CA ALA A 69 -24.80 10.62 -1.09
C ALA A 69 -25.39 11.45 -2.24
N THR A 70 -24.54 12.07 -3.05
CA THR A 70 -24.94 12.88 -4.21
C THR A 70 -25.06 12.05 -5.49
N ALA A 71 -24.77 10.75 -5.45
CA ALA A 71 -24.88 9.89 -6.62
C ALA A 71 -26.37 9.56 -6.90
N PRO A 72 -26.82 9.65 -8.16
CA PRO A 72 -28.20 9.29 -8.52
C PRO A 72 -28.44 7.81 -8.23
N ALA A 73 -29.62 7.50 -7.67
CA ALA A 73 -29.99 6.12 -7.37
C ALA A 73 -30.06 5.28 -8.66
N LEU A 74 -29.49 4.07 -8.62
CA LEU A 74 -29.63 3.11 -9.71
C LEU A 74 -31.07 2.61 -9.80
N ALA A 75 -31.61 2.53 -11.01
CA ALA A 75 -32.91 1.91 -11.25
C ALA A 75 -32.85 0.40 -10.92
N PRO A 76 -33.95 -0.22 -10.45
CA PRO A 76 -33.97 -1.64 -10.07
C PRO A 76 -33.58 -2.63 -11.17
N LYS A 77 -33.65 -2.21 -12.44
CA LYS A 77 -33.31 -2.99 -13.63
C LYS A 77 -32.31 -2.27 -14.53
N ALA A 78 -31.34 -1.56 -13.93
CA ALA A 78 -30.26 -0.94 -14.67
C ALA A 78 -29.46 -2.00 -15.43
N ASP A 79 -29.05 -1.68 -16.65
CA ASP A 79 -28.18 -2.55 -17.43
C ASP A 79 -26.75 -2.58 -16.85
N ALA A 80 -25.95 -3.56 -17.26
CA ALA A 80 -24.59 -3.75 -16.77
C ALA A 80 -23.71 -2.51 -17.02
N ALA A 81 -23.87 -1.83 -18.16
CA ALA A 81 -23.10 -0.64 -18.50
C ALA A 81 -23.40 0.53 -17.54
N THR A 82 -24.66 0.72 -17.20
CA THR A 82 -25.13 1.74 -16.25
C THR A 82 -24.59 1.46 -14.86
N ILE A 83 -24.63 0.20 -14.41
CA ILE A 83 -24.07 -0.22 -13.11
C ILE A 83 -22.57 0.06 -13.05
N LEU A 84 -21.82 -0.32 -14.08
CA LEU A 84 -20.37 -0.08 -14.15
C LEU A 84 -20.04 1.41 -14.15
N SER A 85 -20.78 2.22 -14.92
CA SER A 85 -20.58 3.68 -14.94
C SER A 85 -20.80 4.29 -13.55
N HIS A 86 -21.82 3.80 -12.83
CA HIS A 86 -22.15 4.27 -11.50
C HIS A 86 -21.10 3.85 -10.46
N GLN A 87 -20.61 2.60 -10.52
CA GLN A 87 -19.51 2.14 -9.67
C GLN A 87 -18.23 2.97 -9.88
N ARG A 88 -17.87 3.24 -11.14
CA ARG A 88 -16.72 4.09 -11.50
C ARG A 88 -16.91 5.52 -10.98
N ALA A 89 -18.11 6.08 -11.08
CA ALA A 89 -18.42 7.41 -10.55
C ALA A 89 -18.30 7.46 -9.01
N GLN A 90 -18.80 6.44 -8.31
CA GLN A 90 -18.64 6.34 -6.86
C GLN A 90 -17.17 6.22 -6.45
N ALA A 91 -16.40 5.37 -7.12
CA ALA A 91 -14.96 5.22 -6.88
C ALA A 91 -14.22 6.54 -7.11
N ALA A 92 -14.52 7.25 -8.19
CA ALA A 92 -13.95 8.57 -8.47
C ALA A 92 -14.29 9.61 -7.38
N ALA A 93 -15.53 9.65 -6.90
CA ALA A 93 -15.94 10.56 -5.83
C ALA A 93 -15.22 10.28 -4.50
N ILE A 94 -15.03 9.00 -4.17
CA ILE A 94 -14.26 8.58 -2.98
C ILE A 94 -12.79 8.98 -3.13
N ARG A 95 -12.18 8.69 -4.28
CA ARG A 95 -10.79 9.08 -4.59
C ARG A 95 -10.57 10.58 -4.48
N ALA A 96 -11.48 11.38 -5.04
CA ALA A 96 -11.39 12.84 -4.99
C ALA A 96 -11.37 13.36 -3.54
N ARG A 97 -12.18 12.77 -2.66
CA ARG A 97 -12.22 13.12 -1.22
C ARG A 97 -11.03 12.58 -0.43
N ARG A 98 -10.30 11.60 -0.97
CA ARG A 98 -9.12 10.98 -0.36
C ARG A 98 -7.80 11.42 -1.02
N ALA A 99 -7.84 12.47 -1.83
CA ALA A 99 -6.64 13.02 -2.45
C ALA A 99 -5.60 13.39 -1.37
N GLY A 100 -4.41 12.79 -1.46
CA GLY A 100 -3.30 13.06 -0.52
C GLY A 100 -3.29 12.20 0.75
N VAL A 101 -4.17 11.20 0.87
CA VAL A 101 -4.13 10.23 1.99
C VAL A 101 -2.78 9.51 2.04
N ARG A 102 -2.25 9.35 3.25
CA ARG A 102 -0.95 8.73 3.48
C ARG A 102 -1.08 7.21 3.69
N PRO A 103 -0.06 6.42 3.29
CA PRO A 103 -0.04 5.00 3.63
C PRO A 103 -0.10 4.82 5.16
N GLY A 104 -0.96 3.91 5.61
CA GLY A 104 -1.12 3.62 7.05
C GLY A 104 -2.06 4.56 7.80
N GLU A 105 -2.91 5.35 7.12
CA GLU A 105 -3.90 6.21 7.80
C GLU A 105 -4.94 5.43 8.63
N LEU A 106 -5.34 4.24 8.16
CA LEU A 106 -6.22 3.32 8.91
C LEU A 106 -5.45 2.26 9.70
N PHE A 107 -4.30 1.83 9.17
CA PHE A 107 -3.43 0.83 9.79
C PHE A 107 -2.18 1.54 10.31
N THR A 108 -2.37 2.35 11.35
CA THR A 108 -1.27 3.08 11.99
C THR A 108 -0.29 2.10 12.65
N PRO A 109 0.95 2.51 12.94
CA PRO A 109 1.99 1.61 13.47
C PRO A 109 1.60 0.87 14.76
N ASP A 110 0.68 1.42 15.55
CA ASP A 110 0.11 0.84 16.77
C ASP A 110 -1.05 -0.13 16.50
N VAL A 111 -1.84 0.10 15.44
CA VAL A 111 -3.00 -0.73 15.07
C VAL A 111 -2.59 -1.94 14.22
N ALA A 112 -1.72 -1.73 13.24
CA ALA A 112 -1.26 -2.75 12.31
C ALA A 112 -0.78 -4.07 12.98
N PRO A 113 0.05 -4.05 14.05
CA PRO A 113 0.51 -5.29 14.69
C PRO A 113 -0.62 -6.06 15.38
N VAL A 114 -1.62 -5.37 15.94
CA VAL A 114 -2.78 -5.97 16.61
C VAL A 114 -3.66 -6.68 15.59
N ILE A 115 -4.05 -5.99 14.52
CA ILE A 115 -4.85 -6.60 13.44
C ILE A 115 -4.10 -7.76 12.78
N ALA A 116 -2.81 -7.59 12.50
CA ALA A 116 -2.00 -8.66 11.92
C ALA A 116 -1.92 -9.89 12.84
N ARG A 117 -1.99 -9.71 14.17
CA ARG A 117 -2.04 -10.84 15.10
C ARG A 117 -3.37 -11.57 15.01
N VAL A 118 -4.51 -10.87 15.04
CA VAL A 118 -5.84 -11.48 14.88
C VAL A 118 -5.94 -12.28 13.59
N VAL A 119 -5.49 -11.69 12.47
CA VAL A 119 -5.49 -12.38 11.17
C VAL A 119 -4.61 -13.62 11.22
N ARG A 120 -3.43 -13.57 11.86
CA ARG A 120 -2.56 -14.75 12.01
C ARG A 120 -3.19 -15.83 12.88
N GLU A 121 -3.85 -15.46 13.98
CA GLU A 121 -4.53 -16.40 14.87
C GLU A 121 -5.65 -17.12 14.12
N GLU A 122 -6.47 -16.38 13.39
CA GLU A 122 -7.58 -16.94 12.63
C GLU A 122 -7.09 -17.84 11.48
N LEU A 123 -6.07 -17.41 10.74
CA LEU A 123 -5.41 -18.25 9.75
C LEU A 123 -4.74 -19.50 10.34
N THR A 124 -4.34 -19.46 11.61
CA THR A 124 -3.76 -20.63 12.30
C THR A 124 -4.85 -21.63 12.69
N LYS A 125 -6.04 -21.17 13.10
CA LYS A 125 -7.20 -22.03 13.37
C LYS A 125 -7.65 -22.82 12.15
N MET A 126 -7.46 -22.26 10.94
CA MET A 126 -7.80 -22.91 9.67
C MET A 126 -6.91 -24.11 9.32
N GLY A 127 -5.79 -24.34 10.01
CA GLY A 127 -4.94 -25.51 9.80
C GLY A 127 -4.42 -25.66 8.37
N GLU A 128 -4.68 -26.82 7.73
CA GLU A 128 -4.24 -27.11 6.35
C GLU A 128 -4.93 -26.24 5.29
N GLU A 129 -6.14 -25.74 5.55
CA GLU A 129 -6.86 -24.83 4.63
C GLU A 129 -6.13 -23.50 4.44
N ARG A 130 -5.26 -23.11 5.39
CA ARG A 130 -4.34 -21.96 5.24
C ARG A 130 -3.45 -22.09 4.01
N LYS A 131 -3.05 -23.30 3.63
CA LYS A 131 -2.18 -23.55 2.47
C LYS A 131 -2.92 -23.26 1.17
N LYS A 132 -4.23 -23.55 1.09
CA LYS A 132 -5.07 -23.22 -0.07
C LYS A 132 -5.22 -21.71 -0.21
N VAL A 133 -5.53 -21.02 0.89
CA VAL A 133 -5.64 -19.55 0.94
C VAL A 133 -4.34 -18.85 0.53
N THR A 134 -3.20 -19.35 0.98
CA THR A 134 -1.89 -18.76 0.64
C THR A 134 -1.50 -19.05 -0.81
N ARG A 135 -1.93 -20.20 -1.36
CA ARG A 135 -1.66 -20.64 -2.73
C ARG A 135 -2.55 -19.95 -3.76
N GLU A 136 -3.80 -19.66 -3.41
CA GLU A 136 -4.78 -18.95 -4.25
C GLU A 136 -4.62 -17.42 -4.18
N ASN A 137 -3.66 -16.92 -3.40
CA ASN A 137 -3.36 -15.50 -3.33
C ASN A 137 -2.51 -15.09 -4.56
N PRO A 138 -2.82 -13.99 -5.27
CA PRO A 138 -2.11 -13.53 -6.47
C PRO A 138 -0.64 -13.11 -6.25
N ARG A 139 -0.04 -13.43 -5.09
CA ARG A 139 1.42 -13.46 -4.92
C ARG A 139 2.06 -14.78 -5.39
N ALA A 140 1.31 -15.88 -5.36
CA ALA A 140 1.76 -17.19 -5.82
C ALA A 140 1.55 -17.37 -7.34
N GLU A 141 0.56 -16.66 -7.90
CA GLU A 141 0.36 -16.53 -9.34
C GLU A 141 0.98 -15.22 -9.80
N THR A 142 1.92 -15.25 -10.75
CA THR A 142 2.41 -14.03 -11.38
C THR A 142 1.21 -13.25 -11.92
N PRO A 143 1.00 -11.98 -11.51
CA PRO A 143 -0.16 -11.23 -11.96
C PRO A 143 -0.10 -11.13 -13.48
N THR A 144 -1.18 -11.56 -14.15
CA THR A 144 -1.31 -11.54 -15.61
C THR A 144 -1.09 -10.13 -16.19
N VAL A 145 -1.36 -9.10 -15.37
CA VAL A 145 -1.20 -7.68 -15.70
C VAL A 145 -0.48 -6.95 -14.54
N PRO A 146 0.46 -6.03 -14.80
CA PRO A 146 1.12 -5.26 -13.75
C PRO A 146 0.13 -4.40 -12.96
N VAL A 147 0.01 -4.66 -11.65
CA VAL A 147 -0.84 -3.89 -10.74
C VAL A 147 -0.02 -2.77 -10.07
N ALA A 148 -0.45 -1.52 -10.24
CA ALA A 148 0.15 -0.40 -9.53
C ALA A 148 -0.31 -0.39 -8.07
N LEU A 149 0.59 -0.79 -7.15
CA LEU A 149 0.34 -0.74 -5.71
C LEU A 149 0.42 0.70 -5.21
N LYS A 150 -0.65 1.47 -5.44
CA LYS A 150 -0.85 2.84 -4.94
C LYS A 150 -2.16 2.94 -4.19
N ILE A 151 -2.24 3.89 -3.25
CA ILE A 151 -3.45 4.11 -2.45
C ILE A 151 -4.59 4.54 -3.37
N ASP A 152 -5.75 3.91 -3.16
CA ASP A 152 -7.00 4.14 -3.89
C ASP A 152 -6.85 4.05 -5.43
N ALA A 153 -5.80 3.39 -5.93
CA ALA A 153 -5.64 3.18 -7.37
C ALA A 153 -6.73 2.24 -7.92
N GLU A 154 -7.11 2.46 -9.18
CA GLU A 154 -8.03 1.56 -9.86
C GLU A 154 -7.39 0.17 -9.99
N TYR A 155 -8.17 -0.85 -9.64
CA TYR A 155 -7.73 -2.22 -9.81
C TYR A 155 -8.00 -2.65 -11.27
N PRO A 156 -7.02 -3.19 -12.01
CA PRO A 156 -7.24 -3.62 -13.39
C PRO A 156 -8.34 -4.68 -13.48
N GLU A 157 -9.24 -4.58 -14.46
CA GLU A 157 -10.36 -5.52 -14.62
C GLU A 157 -9.88 -6.93 -14.98
N GLU A 158 -8.72 -7.04 -15.64
CA GLU A 158 -8.11 -8.30 -16.07
C GLU A 158 -7.18 -8.92 -15.01
N ALA A 159 -6.98 -8.25 -13.87
CA ALA A 159 -6.16 -8.76 -12.79
C ALA A 159 -6.94 -9.74 -11.90
N SER A 160 -6.29 -10.84 -11.50
CA SER A 160 -6.90 -11.86 -10.64
C SER A 160 -7.20 -11.32 -9.24
N VAL A 161 -8.47 -11.33 -8.84
CA VAL A 161 -8.91 -10.93 -7.50
C VAL A 161 -8.48 -11.98 -6.48
N SER A 162 -7.89 -11.54 -5.37
CA SER A 162 -7.52 -12.44 -4.26
C SER A 162 -8.77 -12.91 -3.52
N THR A 163 -8.94 -14.23 -3.39
CA THR A 163 -9.93 -14.82 -2.49
C THR A 163 -9.46 -14.70 -1.04
N VAL A 164 -10.35 -14.28 -0.14
CA VAL A 164 -10.12 -14.24 1.31
C VAL A 164 -11.03 -15.30 1.96
N PRO A 165 -10.53 -16.17 2.86
CA PRO A 165 -11.33 -17.23 3.47
C PRO A 165 -12.46 -16.65 4.32
N ALA A 166 -13.60 -17.35 4.33
CA ALA A 166 -14.85 -16.91 4.98
C ALA A 166 -14.69 -16.58 6.49
N GLY A 167 -13.78 -17.26 7.19
CA GLY A 167 -13.51 -17.01 8.61
C GLY A 167 -12.86 -15.64 8.90
N LEU A 168 -12.31 -14.97 7.89
CA LEU A 168 -11.77 -13.61 8.04
C LEU A 168 -12.78 -12.49 7.72
N ILE A 169 -13.98 -12.85 7.26
CA ILE A 169 -15.02 -11.88 6.84
C ILE A 169 -16.35 -12.05 7.59
N THR A 170 -16.47 -13.12 8.39
CA THR A 170 -17.62 -13.37 9.26
C THR A 170 -17.19 -13.04 10.70
N PHE A 171 -17.63 -11.89 11.22
CA PHE A 171 -17.44 -11.49 12.62
C PHE A 171 -18.79 -11.38 13.32
#